data_AF-A0A3N5KCS0-F1
#
_entry.id   AF-A0A3N5KCS0-F1
#
_cell.length_a   1.000
_cell.length_b   1.000
_cell.length_c   1.000
_cell.angle_alpha   90.00
_cell.angle_beta   90.00
_cell.angle_gamma   90.00
#
_symmetry.space_group_name_H-M   'P 1'
#
loop_
_entity.id
_entity.type
_entity.pdbx_description
1 polymer ?
#
loop_
_entity_poly.entity_id
_entity_poly.type
_entity_poly.pdbx_seq_one_letter_code
_entity_poly.pdbx_strand_id
1 'polypeptide(L)'
;NRPTVWANESTIFAACAIYMLAGGWAILEDRHVRIDLFYHRFSPRTRAAVDCATYPFFGLYIVVMLWASSKYAWESFQLRETTMSPWNPPIYPMKILMTVGLLLILLQGTARLIRNIYVLRNKTLP
;
A
#
# COMPACT_ATOMS: atom_id res chain seq x y z
N ASN A 1 -23.82 20.12 18.17
CA ASN A 1 -22.92 19.12 18.79
C ASN A 1 -23.64 17.82 19.09
N ARG A 2 -23.55 16.81 18.19
CA ARG A 2 -24.02 15.42 18.39
C ARG A 2 -22.89 14.45 18.02
N PRO A 3 -21.90 14.22 18.92
CA PRO A 3 -20.68 13.49 18.60
C PRO A 3 -20.92 12.03 18.20
N THR A 4 -21.97 11.39 18.70
CA THR A 4 -22.34 10.03 18.32
C THR A 4 -22.66 9.85 16.84
N VAL A 5 -23.02 10.92 16.14
CA VAL A 5 -23.39 10.87 14.71
C VAL A 5 -22.15 10.87 13.83
N TRP A 6 -21.16 11.73 14.09
CA TRP A 6 -20.01 11.93 13.19
C TRP A 6 -18.70 11.31 13.70
N ALA A 7 -18.54 11.09 15.01
CA ALA A 7 -17.25 10.73 15.59
C ALA A 7 -16.78 9.35 15.12
N ASN A 8 -17.68 8.37 15.08
CA ASN A 8 -17.34 6.99 14.69
C ASN A 8 -16.73 6.93 13.29
N GLU A 9 -17.41 7.51 12.31
CA GLU A 9 -16.95 7.49 10.91
C GLU A 9 -15.72 8.36 10.69
N SER A 10 -15.61 9.49 11.40
CA SER A 10 -14.41 10.32 11.36
C SER A 10 -13.18 9.55 11.88
N THR A 11 -13.33 8.77 12.95
CA THR A 11 -12.26 7.91 13.47
C THR A 11 -11.89 6.81 12.49
N ILE A 12 -12.88 6.15 11.87
CA ILE A 12 -12.64 5.11 10.85
C ILE A 12 -11.89 5.71 9.66
N PHE A 13 -12.33 6.85 9.14
CA PHE A 13 -11.71 7.53 8.02
C PHE A 13 -10.28 7.97 8.32
N ALA A 14 -10.03 8.52 9.51
CA ALA A 14 -8.69 8.88 9.95
C ALA A 14 -7.78 7.64 10.05
N ALA A 15 -8.27 6.55 10.65
CA ALA A 15 -7.52 5.30 10.73
C ALA A 15 -7.20 4.74 9.35
N CYS A 16 -8.21 4.62 8.47
CA CYS A 16 -8.02 4.18 7.09
C CYS A 16 -7.00 5.05 6.36
N ALA A 17 -7.07 6.37 6.51
CA ALA A 17 -6.13 7.29 5.88
C ALA A 17 -4.68 7.03 6.31
N ILE A 18 -4.46 6.90 7.62
CA ILE A 18 -3.14 6.60 8.18
C ILE A 18 -2.64 5.26 7.66
N TYR A 19 -3.46 4.20 7.72
CA TYR A 19 -3.06 2.86 7.27
C TYR A 19 -2.71 2.81 5.77
N MET A 20 -3.53 3.42 4.91
CA MET A 20 -3.30 3.39 3.46
C MET A 20 -2.03 4.16 3.07
N LEU A 21 -1.78 5.30 3.71
CA LEU A 21 -0.57 6.10 3.44
C LEU A 21 0.69 5.49 4.07
N ALA A 22 0.56 4.85 5.23
CA ALA A 22 1.69 4.22 5.92
C ALA A 22 2.23 2.98 5.19
N GLY A 23 1.45 2.37 4.29
CA GLY A 23 1.85 1.14 3.59
C GLY A 23 3.19 1.23 2.86
N GLY A 24 3.40 2.31 2.09
CA GLY A 24 4.69 2.55 1.41
C GLY A 24 5.83 2.82 2.38
N TRP A 25 5.60 3.62 3.43
CA TRP A 25 6.60 3.91 4.45
C TRP A 25 7.00 2.65 5.24
N ALA A 26 6.04 1.76 5.53
CA ALA A 26 6.33 0.49 6.19
C ALA A 26 7.25 -0.41 5.34
N ILE A 27 7.15 -0.39 4.01
CA ILE A 27 8.06 -1.14 3.13
C ILE A 27 9.45 -0.50 3.13
N LEU A 28 9.53 0.83 3.22
CA LEU A 28 10.81 1.55 3.32
C LEU A 28 11.58 1.17 4.60
N GLU A 29 10.88 1.08 5.73
CA GLU A 29 11.47 0.76 7.04
C GLU A 29 11.63 -0.75 7.29
N ASP A 30 11.36 -1.60 6.28
CA ASP A 30 11.37 -3.06 6.44
C ASP A 30 10.41 -3.57 7.54
N ARG A 31 9.30 -2.83 7.78
CA ARG A 31 8.24 -3.17 8.75
C ARG A 31 6.96 -3.69 8.11
N HIS A 32 6.89 -3.70 6.79
CA HIS A 32 5.78 -4.34 6.08
C HIS A 32 5.83 -5.85 6.31
N VAL A 33 4.66 -6.49 6.43
CA VAL A 33 4.54 -7.90 6.84
C VAL A 33 5.45 -8.78 5.97
N ARG A 34 6.45 -9.38 6.61
CA ARG A 34 7.45 -10.28 6.02
C ARG A 34 7.62 -11.50 6.93
N ILE A 35 7.97 -12.64 6.33
CA ILE A 35 8.38 -13.83 7.08
C ILE A 35 9.88 -13.70 7.41
N ASP A 36 10.23 -13.10 8.54
CA ASP A 36 11.65 -12.86 8.89
C ASP A 36 12.43 -14.11 9.32
N LEU A 37 11.74 -15.19 9.72
CA LEU A 37 12.34 -16.39 10.29
C LEU A 37 13.41 -17.02 9.38
N PHE A 38 13.18 -17.02 8.07
CA PHE A 38 14.11 -17.58 7.09
C PHE A 38 15.17 -16.56 6.63
N TYR A 39 14.83 -15.27 6.65
CA TYR A 39 15.67 -14.19 6.12
C TYR A 39 16.93 -13.94 6.96
N HIS A 40 16.91 -14.23 8.25
CA HIS A 40 18.09 -14.07 9.12
C HIS A 40 19.26 -15.01 8.76
N ARG A 41 18.99 -16.14 8.10
CA ARG A 41 20.03 -17.13 7.73
C ARG A 41 20.62 -16.87 6.35
N PHE A 42 20.02 -15.99 5.57
CA PHE A 42 20.42 -15.75 4.18
C PHE A 42 21.52 -14.70 4.08
N SER A 43 22.50 -14.96 3.22
CA SER A 43 23.49 -13.94 2.83
C SER A 43 22.80 -12.75 2.15
N PRO A 44 23.39 -11.55 2.16
CA PRO A 44 22.82 -10.37 1.50
C PRO A 44 22.47 -10.60 0.02
N ARG A 45 23.30 -11.38 -0.71
CA ARG A 45 23.04 -11.73 -2.11
C ARG A 45 21.89 -12.72 -2.26
N THR A 46 21.81 -13.74 -1.41
CA THR A 46 20.70 -14.70 -1.43
C THR A 46 19.38 -14.00 -1.14
N ARG A 47 19.36 -13.08 -0.18
CA ARG A 47 18.20 -12.26 0.15
C ARG A 47 17.73 -11.41 -1.04
N ALA A 48 18.67 -10.72 -1.70
CA ALA A 48 18.37 -9.93 -2.88
C ALA A 48 17.85 -10.78 -4.05
N ALA A 49 18.39 -11.99 -4.26
CA ALA A 49 17.93 -12.91 -5.29
C ALA A 49 16.48 -13.39 -5.04
N VAL A 50 16.17 -13.78 -3.80
CA VAL A 50 14.81 -14.20 -3.42
C VAL A 50 13.82 -13.05 -3.53
N ASP A 51 14.17 -11.86 -3.04
CA ASP A 51 13.32 -10.68 -3.17
C ASP A 51 13.07 -10.32 -4.64
N CYS A 52 14.08 -10.43 -5.51
CA CYS A 52 13.90 -10.24 -6.96
C CYS A 52 13.00 -11.31 -7.59
N ALA A 53 13.11 -12.57 -7.17
CA ALA A 53 12.31 -13.68 -7.71
C ALA A 53 10.85 -13.62 -7.25
N THR A 54 10.60 -13.12 -6.04
CA THR A 54 9.24 -12.96 -5.48
C THR A 54 8.54 -11.69 -5.97
N TYR A 55 9.30 -10.68 -6.40
CA TYR A 55 8.77 -9.40 -6.83
C TYR A 55 7.72 -9.47 -7.94
N PRO A 56 7.84 -10.29 -9.01
CA PRO A 56 6.81 -10.36 -10.06
C PRO A 56 5.43 -10.74 -9.51
N PHE A 57 5.36 -11.63 -8.51
CA PHE A 57 4.10 -12.02 -7.87
C PHE A 57 3.52 -10.87 -7.04
N PHE A 58 4.38 -10.20 -6.26
CA PHE A 58 3.99 -9.00 -5.52
C PHE A 58 3.50 -7.89 -6.45
N GLY A 59 4.27 -7.59 -7.51
CA GLY A 59 3.96 -6.56 -8.49
C GLY A 59 2.66 -6.85 -9.22
N LEU A 60 2.45 -8.09 -9.68
CA LEU A 60 1.20 -8.52 -10.30
C LEU A 60 0.01 -8.31 -9.35
N TYR A 61 0.12 -8.77 -8.10
CA TYR A 61 -0.93 -8.61 -7.10
C TYR A 61 -1.29 -7.14 -6.86
N ILE A 62 -0.28 -6.29 -6.64
CA ILE A 62 -0.51 -4.86 -6.38
C ILE A 62 -1.05 -4.15 -7.62
N VAL A 63 -0.59 -4.49 -8.84
CA VAL A 63 -1.11 -3.90 -10.08
C VAL A 63 -2.59 -4.27 -10.30
N VAL A 64 -2.98 -5.52 -10.06
CA VAL A 64 -4.38 -5.95 -10.16
C VAL A 64 -5.25 -5.24 -9.12
N MET A 65 -4.77 -5.13 -7.88
CA MET A 65 -5.45 -4.36 -6.83
C MET A 65 -5.56 -2.88 -7.18
N LEU A 66 -4.52 -2.29 -7.76
CA LEU A 66 -4.51 -0.88 -8.18
C LEU A 66 -5.50 -0.64 -9.32
N TRP A 67 -5.59 -1.55 -10.29
CA TRP A 67 -6.57 -1.47 -11.37
C TRP A 67 -8.00 -1.55 -10.83
N ALA A 68 -8.29 -2.55 -9.98
CA ALA A 68 -9.61 -2.72 -9.39
C ALA A 68 -10.00 -1.51 -8.52
N SER A 69 -9.12 -1.08 -7.62
CA SER A 69 -9.36 0.07 -6.73
C SER A 69 -9.55 1.37 -7.51
N SER A 70 -8.81 1.59 -8.59
CA SER A 70 -8.98 2.76 -9.47
C SER A 70 -10.37 2.77 -10.10
N LYS A 71 -10.85 1.63 -10.59
CA LYS A 71 -12.20 1.50 -11.14
C LYS A 71 -13.26 1.79 -10.08
N TYR A 72 -13.13 1.19 -8.90
CA TYR A 72 -14.07 1.41 -7.79
C TYR A 72 -14.07 2.87 -7.28
N ALA A 73 -12.90 3.50 -7.19
CA ALA A 73 -12.80 4.90 -6.80
C ALA A 73 -13.45 5.83 -7.83
N TRP A 74 -13.27 5.52 -9.12
CA TRP A 74 -13.85 6.29 -10.21
C TRP A 74 -15.38 6.19 -10.25
N GLU A 75 -15.93 4.97 -10.16
CA GLU A 75 -17.37 4.75 -10.10
C GLU A 75 -18.00 5.44 -8.89
N SER A 76 -17.37 5.34 -7.72
CA SER A 76 -17.81 6.00 -6.48
C SER A 76 -17.82 7.52 -6.58
N PHE A 77 -16.81 8.09 -7.25
CA PHE A 77 -16.73 9.53 -7.50
C PHE A 77 -17.84 10.00 -8.44
N GLN A 78 -18.09 9.26 -9.53
CA GLN A 78 -19.16 9.59 -10.48
C GLN A 78 -20.55 9.50 -9.83
N LEU A 79 -20.78 8.48 -9.00
CA LEU A 79 -22.04 8.28 -8.30
C LEU A 79 -22.23 9.19 -7.07
N ARG A 80 -21.22 10.00 -6.72
CA ARG A 80 -21.17 10.78 -5.47
C ARG A 80 -21.59 9.95 -4.27
N GLU A 81 -21.01 8.76 -4.17
CA GLU A 81 -21.38 7.77 -3.18
C GLU A 81 -21.16 8.31 -1.76
N THR A 82 -22.08 7.93 -0.87
CA THR A 82 -22.08 8.32 0.54
C THR A 82 -22.16 7.07 1.41
N THR A 83 -21.85 7.22 2.70
CA THR A 83 -21.72 6.07 3.62
C THR A 83 -23.06 5.43 4.00
N MET A 84 -24.19 6.03 3.60
CA MET A 84 -25.56 5.60 3.93
C MET A 84 -25.81 5.51 5.45
N SER A 85 -25.04 6.27 6.22
CA SER A 85 -25.10 6.34 7.68
C SER A 85 -25.88 7.58 8.13
N PRO A 86 -26.15 7.74 9.44
CA PRO A 86 -26.78 8.94 9.97
C PRO A 86 -26.02 10.25 9.70
N TRP A 87 -24.69 10.21 9.56
CA TRP A 87 -23.88 11.38 9.19
C TRP A 87 -23.71 11.52 7.67
N ASN A 88 -23.77 10.40 6.96
CA ASN A 88 -23.76 10.28 5.51
C ASN A 88 -22.65 11.07 4.76
N PRO A 89 -21.39 11.02 5.20
CA PRO A 89 -20.30 11.71 4.51
C PRO A 89 -20.02 11.06 3.15
N PRO A 90 -19.44 11.82 2.19
CA PRO A 90 -18.95 11.28 0.93
C PRO A 90 -17.83 10.24 1.17
N ILE A 91 -17.96 9.05 0.58
CA ILE A 91 -17.01 7.93 0.80
C ILE A 91 -15.91 7.86 -0.27
N TYR A 92 -16.15 8.43 -1.45
CA TYR A 92 -15.21 8.41 -2.57
C TYR A 92 -13.79 8.94 -2.22
N PRO A 93 -13.58 9.93 -1.32
CA PRO A 93 -12.22 10.35 -0.96
C PRO A 93 -11.41 9.23 -0.32
N MET A 94 -12.04 8.36 0.47
CA MET A 94 -11.38 7.21 1.10
C MET A 94 -11.02 6.14 0.07
N LYS A 95 -11.87 5.92 -0.94
CA LYS A 95 -11.58 5.00 -2.04
C LYS A 95 -10.44 5.51 -2.92
N ILE A 96 -10.38 6.82 -3.19
CA ILE A 96 -9.24 7.45 -3.88
C ILE A 96 -7.97 7.27 -3.05
N LEU A 97 -8.04 7.48 -1.74
CA LEU A 97 -6.90 7.36 -0.85
C LEU A 97 -6.36 5.93 -0.79
N MET A 98 -7.23 4.92 -0.84
CA MET A 98 -6.84 3.52 -0.98
C MET A 98 -6.04 3.29 -2.27
N THR A 99 -6.50 3.83 -3.40
CA THR A 99 -5.77 3.76 -4.68
C THR A 99 -4.40 4.44 -4.60
N VAL A 100 -4.31 5.61 -3.95
CA VAL A 100 -3.04 6.31 -3.71
C VAL A 100 -2.11 5.49 -2.83
N GLY A 101 -2.61 4.87 -1.75
CA GLY A 101 -1.82 3.98 -0.89
C GLY A 101 -1.23 2.79 -1.64
N LEU A 102 -2.03 2.14 -2.49
CA LEU A 102 -1.58 1.05 -3.37
C LEU A 102 -0.50 1.52 -4.37
N LEU A 103 -0.65 2.71 -4.92
CA LEU A 103 0.35 3.30 -5.81
C LEU A 103 1.69 3.54 -5.08
N LEU A 104 1.64 4.05 -3.85
CA LEU A 104 2.84 4.26 -3.02
C LEU A 104 3.53 2.94 -2.67
N ILE A 105 2.76 1.89 -2.37
CA ILE A 105 3.26 0.53 -2.14
C ILE A 105 3.97 -0.01 -3.38
N LEU A 106 3.37 0.18 -4.58
CA LEU A 106 3.97 -0.25 -5.83
C LEU A 106 5.27 0.51 -6.13
N LEU A 107 5.28 1.83 -5.93
CA LEU A 107 6.45 2.68 -6.13
C LEU A 107 7.59 2.28 -5.17
N GLN A 108 7.29 2.07 -3.89
CA GLN A 108 8.31 1.64 -2.94
C GLN A 108 8.81 0.22 -3.23
N GLY A 109 7.91 -0.69 -3.64
CA GLY A 109 8.27 -2.04 -4.06
C GLY A 109 9.22 -2.05 -5.26
N THR A 110 8.93 -1.26 -6.30
CA THR A 110 9.81 -1.12 -7.47
C THR A 110 11.18 -0.54 -7.08
N ALA A 111 11.23 0.46 -6.20
CA ALA A 111 12.49 1.02 -5.69
C ALA A 111 13.33 -0.05 -4.97
N ARG A 112 12.68 -0.91 -4.17
CA ARG A 112 13.34 -2.05 -3.51
C ARG A 112 13.88 -3.07 -4.51
N LEU A 113 13.12 -3.41 -5.55
CA LEU A 113 13.58 -4.30 -6.62
C LEU A 113 14.84 -3.76 -7.27
N ILE A 114 14.86 -2.48 -7.63
CA ILE A 114 16.02 -1.82 -8.25
C ILE A 114 17.25 -1.95 -7.34
N ARG A 115 17.11 -1.62 -6.04
CA ARG A 115 18.20 -1.77 -5.05
C ARG A 115 18.71 -3.21 -4.97
N ASN A 116 17.82 -4.19 -4.97
CA ASN A 116 18.20 -5.61 -4.94
C ASN A 116 18.97 -6.03 -6.21
N ILE A 117 18.58 -5.52 -7.38
CA ILE A 117 19.33 -5.73 -8.63
C ILE A 117 20.74 -5.12 -8.54
N TYR A 118 20.90 -3.94 -7.94
CA TYR A 118 22.23 -3.34 -7.71
C TYR A 118 23.11 -4.21 -6.79
N VAL A 119 22.53 -4.74 -5.71
CA VAL A 119 23.22 -5.67 -4.79
C VAL A 119 23.68 -6.92 -5.53
N LEU A 120 22.84 -7.51 -6.39
CA LEU A 120 23.20 -8.69 -7.19
C LEU A 120 24.31 -8.39 -8.21
N ARG A 121 24.39 -7.16 -8.72
CA ARG A 121 25.41 -6.71 -9.67
C ARG A 121 26.71 -6.24 -9.00
N ASN A 122 26.81 -6.28 -7.66
CA ASN A 122 27.92 -5.72 -6.89
C ASN A 122 28.25 -4.26 -7.22
N LYS A 123 27.24 -3.49 -7.63
CA LYS A 123 27.42 -2.06 -7.89
C LYS A 123 27.04 -1.29 -6.63
N THR A 124 27.90 -0.38 -6.20
CA THR A 124 27.57 0.55 -5.11
C THR A 124 26.40 1.44 -5.56
N LEU A 125 25.40 1.59 -4.69
CA LEU A 125 24.30 2.54 -4.92
C LEU A 125 24.90 3.95 -5.02
N PRO A 126 24.53 4.77 -6.03
CA PRO A 126 24.80 6.21 -5.98
C PRO A 126 24.02 6.88 -4.85
#